data_AF-A0A660L7C8-F1
#
_entry.id   AF-A0A660L7C8-F1
#
_cell.length_a   1.000
_cell.length_b   1.000
_cell.length_c   1.000
_cell.angle_alpha   90.00
_cell.angle_beta   90.00
_cell.angle_gamma   90.00
#
_symmetry.space_group_name_H-M   'P 1'
#
loop_
_entity.id
_entity.type
_entity.pdbx_description
1 polymer ?
#
loop_
_entity_poly.entity_id
_entity_poly.type
_entity_poly.pdbx_seq_one_letter_code
_entity_poly.pdbx_strand_id
1 'polypeptide(L)'
;MLRPLLLALTALLFAAPAAQACIDQPLSKPFTPWLDFAHYQAAPETWTLDGAAVVPGGHPWSGGSESLSLPAGASALTAPVCITLVHPTLRFFVRGTGTLAVSVLTEGGLEVPVGVVLGTGAWAPSPVLPVVLNVLGEQDVRFRFTSATGSLRIDDVWIDPYSKG
;
A
#
# COMPACT_ATOMS: atom_id res chain seq x y z
N MET A 1 -45.23 -50.54 20.06
CA MET A 1 -44.24 -49.58 20.61
C MET A 1 -43.63 -48.82 19.44
N LEU A 2 -44.04 -47.57 19.19
CA LEU A 2 -43.56 -46.76 18.07
C LEU A 2 -42.86 -45.51 18.65
N ARG A 3 -41.54 -45.42 18.50
CA ARG A 3 -40.74 -44.24 18.91
C ARG A 3 -40.73 -43.24 17.76
N PRO A 4 -41.15 -41.98 17.95
CA PRO A 4 -40.99 -40.96 16.92
C PRO A 4 -39.53 -40.50 16.90
N LEU A 5 -38.93 -40.48 15.70
CA LEU A 5 -37.62 -39.90 15.46
C LEU A 5 -37.81 -38.38 15.33
N LEU A 6 -37.36 -37.60 16.32
CA LEU A 6 -37.23 -36.15 16.17
C LEU A 6 -36.02 -35.85 15.26
N LEU A 7 -36.25 -35.30 14.08
CA LEU A 7 -35.20 -34.61 13.32
C LEU A 7 -35.00 -33.22 13.92
N ALA A 8 -33.84 -32.98 14.53
CA ALA A 8 -33.39 -31.65 14.87
C ALA A 8 -32.85 -30.96 13.60
N LEU A 9 -33.54 -29.89 13.17
CA LEU A 9 -33.10 -29.07 12.04
C LEU A 9 -32.15 -27.99 12.58
N THR A 10 -30.85 -28.20 12.45
CA THR A 10 -29.82 -27.22 12.83
C THR A 10 -29.72 -26.16 11.73
N ALA A 11 -30.23 -24.96 11.97
CA ALA A 11 -30.02 -23.82 11.06
C ALA A 11 -28.57 -23.33 11.19
N LEU A 12 -27.76 -23.54 10.16
CA LEU A 12 -26.44 -22.92 10.02
C LEU A 12 -26.64 -21.45 9.63
N LEU A 13 -26.58 -20.55 10.61
CA LEU A 13 -26.49 -19.12 10.37
C LEU A 13 -25.08 -18.82 9.85
N PHE A 14 -24.94 -18.61 8.54
CA PHE A 14 -23.75 -18.00 7.97
C PHE A 14 -23.74 -16.52 8.36
N ALA A 15 -22.98 -16.17 9.39
CA ALA A 15 -22.62 -14.78 9.63
C ALA A 15 -21.67 -14.35 8.51
N ALA A 16 -22.14 -13.47 7.62
CA ALA A 16 -21.25 -12.76 6.71
C ALA A 16 -20.25 -11.96 7.58
N PRO A 17 -18.93 -12.01 7.29
CA PRO A 17 -18.00 -11.14 7.99
C PRO A 17 -18.45 -9.70 7.78
N ALA A 18 -18.59 -8.94 8.87
CA ALA A 18 -18.82 -7.52 8.77
C ALA A 18 -17.64 -6.90 8.00
N ALA A 19 -17.92 -5.95 7.10
CA ALA A 19 -16.87 -5.11 6.54
C ALA A 19 -16.11 -4.49 7.73
N GLN A 20 -14.83 -4.83 7.85
CA GLN A 20 -14.01 -4.29 8.91
C GLN A 20 -13.72 -2.84 8.54
N ALA A 21 -14.34 -1.90 9.25
CA ALA A 21 -14.05 -0.47 9.10
C ALA A 21 -12.55 -0.24 9.13
N CYS A 22 -12.03 0.59 8.22
CA CYS A 22 -10.61 0.93 8.25
C CYS A 22 -10.24 1.48 9.63
N ILE A 23 -9.36 0.78 10.33
CA ILE A 23 -8.91 1.18 11.66
C ILE A 23 -8.01 2.40 11.50
N ASP A 24 -8.33 3.49 12.21
CA ASP A 24 -7.49 4.69 12.24
C ASP A 24 -6.05 4.31 12.62
N GLN A 25 -5.09 4.70 11.79
CA GLN A 25 -3.67 4.48 12.01
C GLN A 25 -3.00 5.75 12.58
N PRO A 26 -1.89 5.62 13.31
CA PRO A 26 -1.09 6.76 13.73
C PRO A 26 -0.65 7.62 12.53
N LEU A 27 -0.76 8.94 12.68
CA LEU A 27 -0.43 9.90 11.64
C LEU A 27 0.90 10.59 11.90
N SER A 28 1.62 10.91 10.83
CA SER A 28 2.87 11.69 10.87
C SER A 28 3.00 12.62 9.65
N LYS A 29 4.02 13.49 9.64
CA LYS A 29 4.30 14.43 8.53
C LYS A 29 5.69 14.19 7.91
N PRO A 30 5.93 13.02 7.30
CA PRO A 30 7.26 12.57 6.86
C PRO A 30 7.88 13.48 5.78
N PHE A 31 7.04 14.23 5.06
CA PHE A 31 7.47 15.07 3.95
C PHE A 31 7.58 16.57 4.28
N THR A 32 7.54 16.94 5.56
CA THR A 32 7.69 18.34 6.01
C THR A 32 8.94 19.03 5.43
N PRO A 33 10.11 18.37 5.30
CA PRO A 33 11.29 19.00 4.67
C PRO A 33 11.11 19.37 3.19
N TRP A 34 10.08 18.83 2.52
CA TRP A 34 9.70 19.14 1.14
C TRP A 34 8.42 19.97 1.05
N LEU A 35 8.10 20.73 2.10
CA LEU A 35 6.96 21.65 2.18
C LEU A 35 5.59 20.98 2.02
N ASP A 36 5.54 19.68 2.32
CA ASP A 36 4.30 18.93 2.40
C ASP A 36 3.95 18.71 3.87
N PHE A 37 2.92 19.45 4.32
CA PHE A 37 2.45 19.47 5.70
C PHE A 37 1.23 18.58 5.94
N ALA A 38 0.84 17.77 4.94
CA ALA A 38 -0.24 16.81 5.08
C ALA A 38 0.14 15.72 6.10
N HIS A 39 -0.90 15.10 6.65
CA HIS A 39 -0.74 13.97 7.56
C HIS A 39 -0.79 12.67 6.75
N TYR A 40 0.03 11.72 7.14
CA TYR A 40 0.18 10.45 6.46
C TYR A 40 0.16 9.30 7.46
N GLN A 41 -0.45 8.20 7.04
CA GLN A 41 -0.32 6.90 7.68
C GLN A 41 0.67 6.02 6.91
N ALA A 42 1.46 5.22 7.61
CA ALA A 42 2.37 4.28 6.99
C ALA A 42 1.60 3.07 6.44
N ALA A 43 1.98 2.62 5.24
CA ALA A 43 1.62 1.28 4.79
C ALA A 43 2.42 0.24 5.58
N PRO A 44 1.92 -0.99 5.76
CA PRO A 44 2.71 -2.06 6.35
C PRO A 44 3.93 -2.40 5.47
N GLU A 45 5.12 -2.50 6.07
CA GLU A 45 6.38 -2.82 5.39
C GLU A 45 6.57 -4.32 5.11
N THR A 46 5.47 -5.05 4.95
CA THR A 46 5.49 -6.46 4.55
C THR A 46 5.21 -6.56 3.06
N TRP A 47 6.05 -7.30 2.34
CA TRP A 47 6.07 -7.30 0.88
C TRP A 47 5.86 -8.68 0.29
N THR A 48 5.11 -8.77 -0.80
CA THR A 48 5.21 -9.87 -1.75
C THR A 48 6.21 -9.46 -2.83
N LEU A 49 7.24 -10.27 -3.06
CA LEU A 49 8.38 -9.92 -3.91
C LEU A 49 8.42 -10.78 -5.16
N ASP A 50 8.73 -10.16 -6.30
CA ASP A 50 9.01 -10.84 -7.57
C ASP A 50 10.25 -10.21 -8.20
N GLY A 51 11.40 -10.88 -8.07
CA GLY A 51 12.71 -10.35 -8.46
C GLY A 51 13.21 -9.16 -7.62
N ALA A 52 12.41 -8.66 -6.68
CA ALA A 52 12.76 -7.64 -5.71
C ALA A 52 13.30 -8.24 -4.40
N ALA A 53 13.95 -7.43 -3.57
CA ALA A 53 14.46 -7.87 -2.28
C ALA A 53 14.46 -6.74 -1.24
N VAL A 54 14.13 -7.06 0.01
CA VAL A 54 14.41 -6.18 1.15
C VAL A 54 15.91 -6.25 1.44
N VAL A 55 16.54 -5.08 1.55
CA VAL A 55 18.01 -4.95 1.65
C VAL A 55 18.40 -3.85 2.64
N PRO A 56 19.56 -3.96 3.30
CA PRO A 56 20.04 -2.91 4.19
C PRO A 56 20.22 -1.56 3.48
N GLY A 57 19.97 -0.48 4.23
CA GLY A 57 20.19 0.92 3.85
C GLY A 57 18.91 1.64 3.40
N GLY A 58 18.15 2.17 4.36
CA GLY A 58 16.98 3.02 4.14
C GLY A 58 17.31 4.49 3.85
N HIS A 59 16.27 5.32 3.79
CA HIS A 59 16.44 6.76 3.65
C HIS A 59 16.83 7.44 4.99
N PRO A 60 17.57 8.56 4.98
CA PRO A 60 18.21 9.09 6.19
C PRO A 60 17.28 9.88 7.13
N TRP A 61 15.96 9.90 6.89
CA TRP A 61 15.03 10.82 7.56
C TRP A 61 14.05 10.17 8.53
N SER A 62 13.68 8.90 8.33
CA SER A 62 12.78 8.16 9.23
C SER A 62 13.51 7.22 10.19
N GLY A 63 14.82 6.99 9.98
CA GLY A 63 15.62 6.08 10.79
C GLY A 63 15.48 4.60 10.39
N GLY A 64 14.79 4.29 9.29
CA GLY A 64 14.70 2.94 8.72
C GLY A 64 16.06 2.37 8.32
N SER A 65 16.29 1.10 8.66
CA SER A 65 17.56 0.40 8.35
C SER A 65 17.53 -0.38 7.03
N GLU A 66 16.36 -0.52 6.42
CA GLU A 66 16.14 -1.34 5.23
C GLU A 66 15.49 -0.53 4.11
N SER A 67 15.48 -1.06 2.90
CA SER A 67 14.75 -0.53 1.77
C SER A 67 14.41 -1.68 0.83
N LEU A 68 13.47 -1.46 -0.08
CA LEU A 68 13.10 -2.42 -1.09
C LEU A 68 13.88 -2.16 -2.38
N SER A 69 14.76 -3.10 -2.75
CA SER A 69 15.51 -3.09 -4.01
C SER A 69 14.71 -3.68 -5.16
N LEU A 70 14.62 -2.93 -6.25
CA LEU A 70 13.90 -3.27 -7.47
C LEU A 70 14.84 -3.13 -8.69
N PRO A 71 15.58 -4.19 -9.06
CA PRO A 71 16.25 -4.26 -10.36
C PRO A 71 15.25 -4.16 -11.53
N ALA A 72 15.73 -3.88 -12.74
CA ALA A 72 14.86 -3.78 -13.91
C ALA A 72 14.04 -5.07 -14.11
N GLY A 73 12.73 -4.92 -14.30
CA GLY A 73 11.76 -6.00 -14.41
C GLY A 73 11.25 -6.54 -13.07
N ALA A 74 11.89 -6.19 -11.94
CA ALA A 74 11.43 -6.62 -10.62
C ALA A 74 10.18 -5.85 -10.18
N SER A 75 9.34 -6.51 -9.41
CA SER A 75 8.18 -5.89 -8.76
C SER A 75 8.04 -6.29 -7.30
N ALA A 76 7.35 -5.45 -6.55
CA ALA A 76 6.94 -5.73 -5.19
C ALA A 76 5.52 -5.21 -4.96
N LEU A 77 4.80 -5.89 -4.08
CA LEU A 77 3.43 -5.59 -3.71
C LEU A 77 3.36 -5.42 -2.20
N THR A 78 2.73 -4.34 -1.72
CA THR A 78 2.48 -4.15 -0.27
C THR A 78 1.56 -5.24 0.27
N ALA A 79 1.55 -5.42 1.58
CA ALA A 79 0.41 -6.01 2.28
C ALA A 79 -0.88 -5.21 2.00
N PRO A 80 -2.07 -5.80 2.23
CA PRO A 80 -3.33 -5.07 2.17
C PRO A 80 -3.30 -3.79 3.01
N VAL A 81 -3.77 -2.70 2.40
CA VAL A 81 -3.97 -1.40 3.03
C VAL A 81 -5.44 -1.06 2.91
N CYS A 82 -6.10 -0.90 4.05
CA CYS A 82 -7.48 -0.45 4.07
C CYS A 82 -7.54 1.03 3.69
N ILE A 83 -8.32 1.34 2.66
CA ILE A 83 -8.56 2.70 2.19
C ILE A 83 -10.05 3.00 2.22
N THR A 84 -10.36 4.29 2.34
CA THR A 84 -11.72 4.85 2.23
C THR A 84 -11.67 6.05 1.29
N LEU A 85 -12.81 6.69 1.01
CA LEU A 85 -12.89 7.91 0.20
C LEU A 85 -11.89 9.01 0.62
N VAL A 86 -11.53 9.07 1.91
CA VAL A 86 -10.60 10.08 2.42
C VAL A 86 -9.13 9.70 2.25
N HIS A 87 -8.79 8.64 1.51
CA HIS A 87 -7.41 8.27 1.21
C HIS A 87 -7.05 8.58 -0.26
N PRO A 88 -7.00 9.86 -0.69
CA PRO A 88 -6.90 10.18 -2.11
C PRO A 88 -5.52 9.95 -2.71
N THR A 89 -4.45 9.98 -1.90
CA THR A 89 -3.09 10.00 -2.44
C THR A 89 -2.12 9.11 -1.67
N LEU A 90 -1.02 8.73 -2.33
CA LEU A 90 0.14 8.09 -1.72
C LEU A 90 1.45 8.79 -2.11
N ARG A 91 2.47 8.59 -1.28
CA ARG A 91 3.86 9.00 -1.52
C ARG A 91 4.82 7.97 -0.91
N PHE A 92 6.07 7.99 -1.34
CA PHE A 92 7.13 7.12 -0.80
C PHE A 92 8.49 7.74 -1.09
N PHE A 93 9.56 7.24 -0.47
CA PHE A 93 10.93 7.63 -0.84
C PHE A 93 11.47 6.71 -1.92
N VAL A 94 12.21 7.28 -2.87
CA VAL A 94 12.84 6.55 -3.97
C VAL A 94 14.28 7.02 -4.20
N ARG A 95 15.17 6.11 -4.57
CA ARG A 95 16.53 6.40 -5.06
C ARG A 95 16.94 5.47 -6.18
N GLY A 96 18.12 5.71 -6.73
CA GLY A 96 18.64 4.97 -7.89
C GLY A 96 18.24 5.64 -9.20
N THR A 97 18.51 4.98 -10.32
CA THR A 97 18.29 5.55 -11.65
C THR A 97 17.43 4.60 -12.46
N GLY A 98 16.33 5.10 -13.01
CA GLY A 98 15.36 4.27 -13.71
C GLY A 98 13.94 4.84 -13.64
N THR A 99 12.99 4.03 -14.09
CA THR A 99 11.57 4.37 -14.13
C THR A 99 10.78 3.34 -13.33
N LEU A 100 10.01 3.80 -12.34
CA LEU A 100 9.12 2.97 -11.52
C LEU A 100 7.68 3.15 -11.98
N ALA A 101 7.02 2.07 -12.40
CA ALA A 101 5.58 2.05 -12.58
C ALA A 101 4.91 1.75 -11.24
N VAL A 102 3.81 2.46 -10.94
CA VAL A 102 3.02 2.28 -9.73
C VAL A 102 1.58 1.98 -10.11
N SER A 103 1.04 0.89 -9.54
CA SER A 103 -0.36 0.49 -9.70
C SER A 103 -1.02 0.26 -8.35
N VAL A 104 -2.35 0.39 -8.31
CA VAL A 104 -3.18 0.01 -7.17
C VAL A 104 -4.04 -1.18 -7.57
N LEU A 105 -4.09 -2.20 -6.69
CA LEU A 105 -4.77 -3.46 -6.93
C LEU A 105 -5.87 -3.64 -5.87
N THR A 106 -7.07 -4.02 -6.30
CA THR A 106 -8.13 -4.50 -5.38
C THR A 106 -7.95 -5.98 -5.08
N GLU A 107 -8.60 -6.47 -4.02
CA GLU A 107 -8.66 -7.92 -3.74
C GLU A 107 -9.31 -8.72 -4.88
N GLY A 108 -10.23 -8.12 -5.61
CA GLY A 108 -10.90 -8.71 -6.78
C GLY A 108 -10.02 -8.80 -8.03
N GLY A 109 -8.77 -8.36 -7.98
CA GLY A 109 -7.80 -8.45 -9.08
C GLY A 109 -7.86 -7.32 -10.10
N LEU A 110 -8.65 -6.26 -9.83
CA LEU A 110 -8.59 -5.05 -10.66
C LEU A 110 -7.27 -4.33 -10.36
N GLU A 111 -6.44 -4.16 -11.38
CA GLU A 111 -5.21 -3.37 -11.32
C GLU A 111 -5.35 -2.07 -12.11
N VAL A 112 -5.07 -0.94 -11.47
CA VAL A 112 -5.13 0.40 -12.07
C VAL A 112 -3.75 1.06 -11.98
N PRO A 113 -3.11 1.39 -13.11
CA PRO A 113 -1.90 2.21 -13.10
C PRO A 113 -2.20 3.61 -12.56
N VAL A 114 -1.43 4.08 -11.59
CA VAL A 114 -1.65 5.38 -10.94
C VAL A 114 -0.50 6.36 -11.11
N GLY A 115 0.66 5.90 -11.59
CA GLY A 115 1.74 6.82 -11.90
C GLY A 115 3.03 6.17 -12.34
N VAL A 116 3.94 7.04 -12.74
CA VAL A 116 5.32 6.71 -13.08
C VAL A 116 6.23 7.64 -12.29
N VAL A 117 7.22 7.09 -11.61
CA VAL A 117 8.19 7.83 -10.79
C VAL A 117 9.60 7.62 -11.34
N LEU A 118 10.33 8.72 -11.51
CA LEU A 118 11.71 8.69 -11.98
C LEU A 118 12.68 8.63 -10.79
N GLY A 119 13.64 7.71 -10.85
CA GLY A 119 14.78 7.71 -9.94
C GLY A 119 15.86 8.67 -10.44
N THR A 120 16.33 9.57 -9.56
CA THR A 120 17.33 10.61 -9.87
C THR A 120 18.68 10.38 -9.16
N GLY A 121 18.94 9.17 -8.69
CA GLY A 121 20.18 8.74 -8.03
C GLY A 121 20.11 8.82 -6.50
N ALA A 122 19.91 10.01 -5.94
CA ALA A 122 19.78 10.22 -4.50
C ALA A 122 18.36 9.91 -3.99
N TRP A 123 18.22 9.69 -2.67
CA TRP A 123 16.91 9.59 -2.04
C TRP A 123 16.13 10.90 -2.21
N ALA A 124 14.88 10.78 -2.66
CA ALA A 124 13.93 11.88 -2.73
C ALA A 124 12.51 11.31 -2.56
N PRO A 125 11.55 12.11 -2.05
CA PRO A 125 10.17 11.68 -2.05
C PRO A 125 9.63 11.64 -3.48
N SER A 126 8.74 10.70 -3.75
CA SER A 126 7.97 10.63 -4.99
C SER A 126 7.11 11.90 -5.16
N PRO A 127 6.64 12.20 -6.38
CA PRO A 127 5.45 13.01 -6.57
C PRO A 127 4.26 12.44 -5.78
N VAL A 128 3.25 13.27 -5.56
CA VAL A 128 1.96 12.83 -5.02
C VAL A 128 1.26 12.00 -6.10
N LEU A 129 0.96 10.72 -5.80
CA LEU A 129 0.26 9.83 -6.72
C LEU A 129 -1.18 9.62 -6.26
N PRO A 130 -2.17 9.62 -7.16
CA PRO A 130 -3.54 9.33 -6.79
C PRO A 130 -3.71 7.85 -6.43
N VAL A 131 -4.60 7.53 -5.48
CA VAL A 131 -4.99 6.13 -5.20
C VAL A 131 -6.05 5.67 -6.22
N VAL A 132 -6.91 6.58 -6.67
CA VAL A 132 -8.01 6.38 -7.65
C VAL A 132 -9.11 5.43 -7.18
N LEU A 133 -8.77 4.25 -6.65
CA LEU A 133 -9.72 3.23 -6.22
C LEU A 133 -10.47 3.60 -4.94
N ASN A 134 -10.02 4.60 -4.18
CA ASN A 134 -10.73 5.12 -3.01
C ASN A 134 -12.16 5.57 -3.32
N VAL A 135 -12.46 5.93 -4.57
CA VAL A 135 -13.80 6.34 -5.04
C VAL A 135 -14.81 5.19 -5.09
N LEU A 136 -14.36 3.94 -5.02
CA LEU A 136 -15.24 2.76 -5.04
C LEU A 136 -15.77 2.40 -3.65
N GLY A 137 -15.37 3.13 -2.61
CA GLY A 137 -15.76 2.90 -1.23
C GLY A 137 -14.64 2.34 -0.38
N GLU A 138 -15.00 1.92 0.83
CA GLU A 138 -14.07 1.27 1.76
C GLU A 138 -13.68 -0.12 1.27
N GLN A 139 -12.38 -0.38 1.20
CA GLN A 139 -11.84 -1.65 0.73
C GLN A 139 -10.35 -1.79 1.07
N ASP A 140 -9.86 -3.01 1.03
CA ASP A 140 -8.42 -3.28 1.02
C ASP A 140 -7.86 -3.19 -0.40
N VAL A 141 -6.77 -2.44 -0.53
CA VAL A 141 -5.97 -2.37 -1.75
C VAL A 141 -4.52 -2.75 -1.49
N ARG A 142 -3.78 -3.00 -2.56
CA ARG A 142 -2.33 -3.19 -2.52
C ARG A 142 -1.66 -2.29 -3.54
N PHE A 143 -0.48 -1.77 -3.21
CA PHE A 143 0.31 -0.95 -4.11
C PHE A 143 1.40 -1.80 -4.74
N ARG A 144 1.41 -1.88 -6.07
CA ARG A 144 2.47 -2.54 -6.84
C ARG A 144 3.47 -1.52 -7.31
N PHE A 145 4.74 -1.81 -7.07
CA PHE A 145 5.87 -1.04 -7.59
C PHE A 145 6.67 -1.93 -8.52
N THR A 146 6.85 -1.52 -9.77
CA THR A 146 7.60 -2.27 -10.78
C THR A 146 8.68 -1.40 -11.38
N SER A 147 9.93 -1.83 -11.31
CA SER A 147 11.02 -1.14 -11.99
C SER A 147 10.94 -1.46 -13.49
N ALA A 148 10.41 -0.53 -14.28
CA ALA A 148 10.33 -0.67 -15.73
C ALA A 148 11.71 -0.59 -16.38
N THR A 149 12.59 0.26 -15.83
CA THR A 149 13.97 0.40 -16.27
C THR A 149 14.88 0.67 -15.08
N GLY A 150 16.15 0.29 -15.21
CA GLY A 150 17.19 0.63 -14.24
C GLY A 150 17.06 -0.11 -12.90
N SER A 151 17.79 0.37 -11.89
CA SER A 151 17.80 -0.23 -10.56
C SER A 151 17.41 0.83 -9.56
N LEU A 152 16.31 0.56 -8.86
CA LEU A 152 15.69 1.49 -7.94
C LEU A 152 15.65 0.89 -6.54
N ARG A 153 15.60 1.76 -5.55
CA ARG A 153 15.17 1.40 -4.20
C ARG A 153 14.03 2.28 -3.80
N ILE A 154 13.06 1.71 -3.11
CA ILE A 154 11.98 2.46 -2.46
C ILE A 154 11.95 2.17 -0.98
N ASP A 155 11.38 3.10 -0.23
CA ASP A 155 11.30 3.02 1.23
C ASP A 155 10.12 3.87 1.73
N ASP A 156 9.59 3.51 2.89
CA ASP A 156 8.45 4.11 3.59
C ASP A 156 7.28 4.53 2.66
N VAL A 157 6.34 3.62 2.40
CA VAL A 157 5.11 3.96 1.66
C VAL A 157 4.11 4.63 2.60
N TRP A 158 3.62 5.79 2.20
CA TRP A 158 2.72 6.65 2.97
C TRP A 158 1.42 6.89 2.21
N ILE A 159 0.29 6.81 2.91
CA ILE A 159 -1.05 7.11 2.39
C ILE A 159 -1.56 8.35 3.11
N ASP A 160 -2.15 9.29 2.37
CA ASP A 160 -2.75 10.52 2.90
C ASP A 160 -4.22 10.28 3.24
N PRO A 161 -4.63 10.17 4.52
CA PRO A 161 -6.04 10.17 4.91
C PRO A 161 -6.59 11.61 4.97
N TYR A 162 -6.58 12.32 3.83
CA TYR A 162 -7.02 13.70 3.64
C TYR A 162 -8.09 14.18 4.63
N SER A 163 -7.89 15.37 5.19
CA SER A 163 -8.73 15.97 6.25
C SER A 163 -8.67 15.27 7.62
N LYS A 164 -7.79 14.29 7.83
CA LYS A 164 -7.43 13.79 9.16
C LYS A 164 -6.14 14.48 9.60
N GLY A 165 -6.24 15.49 10.46
CA GLY A 165 -5.08 16.16 11.07
C GLY A 165 -5.24 17.64 11.35
#